data_AF-A0AAV4S3V5-F1
#
_entry.id   AF-A0AAV4S3V5-F1
#
_cell.length_a   1.000
_cell.length_b   1.000
_cell.length_c   1.000
_cell.angle_alpha   90.00
_cell.angle_beta   90.00
_cell.angle_gamma   90.00
#
_symmetry.space_group_name_H-M   'P 1'
#
loop_
_entity.id
_entity.type
_entity.pdbx_description
1 polymer ?
#
loop_
_entity_poly.entity_id
_entity_poly.type
_entity_poly.pdbx_seq_one_letter_code
_entity_poly.pdbx_strand_id
1 'polypeptide(L)'
;MSSSLVLPEKFQHILRVMNTNIDGRRKVMFALTAIKGVGRRFANIVCKKADVDLNKRAGELSEEEVEKLITIMSNPRQYKIPDWFLNRQKDIKDGKYSQVTSNGLENKLREDLERLKKIRAHRGLRHYWGSPCTWSTYQDYWQERKNCRCIKEEGLI
;
A
#
# COMPACT_ATOMS: atom_id res chain seq x y z
N MET A 1 -23.26 7.41 17.31
CA MET A 1 -23.76 7.83 15.99
C MET A 1 -23.77 9.35 15.96
N SER A 2 -22.76 10.00 15.37
CA SER A 2 -22.80 11.44 15.10
C SER A 2 -22.93 11.61 13.58
N SER A 3 -24.16 11.79 13.12
CA SER A 3 -24.47 12.17 11.75
C SER A 3 -25.16 13.53 11.80
N SER A 4 -24.42 14.58 12.15
CA SER A 4 -24.85 15.94 11.91
C SER A 4 -24.77 16.23 10.42
N LEU A 5 -25.87 16.73 9.83
CA LEU A 5 -25.98 17.13 8.42
C LEU A 5 -25.10 18.34 8.05
N VAL A 6 -24.50 18.98 9.05
CA VAL A 6 -23.63 20.14 8.89
C VAL A 6 -22.21 19.64 8.65
N LEU A 7 -21.70 19.82 7.44
CA LEU A 7 -20.27 19.69 7.15
C LEU A 7 -19.53 20.72 8.02
N PRO A 8 -18.50 20.33 8.78
CA PRO A 8 -17.71 21.30 9.52
C PRO A 8 -17.09 22.32 8.56
N GLU A 9 -16.96 23.58 8.98
CA GLU A 9 -16.50 24.71 8.14
C GLU A 9 -15.13 24.48 7.50
N LYS A 10 -14.32 23.56 8.06
CA LYS A 10 -13.00 23.16 7.56
C LYS A 10 -12.99 21.70 7.09
N PHE A 11 -13.82 21.38 6.11
CA PHE A 11 -13.82 20.05 5.50
C PHE A 11 -12.90 19.99 4.27
N GLN A 12 -11.89 19.13 4.31
CA GLN A 12 -11.04 18.88 3.15
C GLN A 12 -11.60 17.73 2.30
N HIS A 13 -12.04 18.05 1.08
CA HIS A 13 -12.57 17.04 0.16
C HIS A 13 -11.48 16.11 -0.39
N ILE A 14 -10.30 16.65 -0.64
CA ILE A 14 -9.16 15.91 -1.20
C ILE A 14 -7.97 16.16 -0.28
N LEU A 15 -7.43 15.09 0.30
CA LEU A 15 -6.17 15.12 1.04
C LEU A 15 -5.08 14.44 0.22
N ARG A 16 -3.88 15.01 0.21
CA ARG A 16 -2.74 14.38 -0.43
C ARG A 16 -1.79 13.85 0.61
N VAL A 17 -1.63 12.52 0.64
CA VAL A 17 -0.80 11.82 1.63
C VAL A 17 0.07 10.81 0.90
N MET A 18 1.38 10.78 1.20
CA MET A 18 2.33 9.80 0.66
C MET A 18 2.31 9.70 -0.89
N ASN A 19 2.27 10.84 -1.56
CA ASN A 19 2.15 11.00 -3.03
C ASN A 19 0.83 10.54 -3.66
N THR A 20 -0.16 10.15 -2.86
CA THR A 20 -1.47 9.70 -3.36
C THR A 20 -2.59 10.63 -2.93
N ASN A 21 -3.66 10.69 -3.73
CA ASN A 21 -4.85 11.46 -3.43
C ASN A 21 -5.85 10.59 -2.66
N ILE A 22 -6.27 11.08 -1.50
CA ILE A 22 -7.22 10.43 -0.60
C ILE A 22 -8.54 11.20 -0.64
N ASP A 23 -9.65 10.45 -0.72
CA ASP A 23 -11.01 10.99 -0.68
C ASP A 23 -11.44 11.27 0.77
N GLY A 24 -11.71 12.54 1.08
CA GLY A 24 -12.12 13.02 2.40
C GLY A 24 -13.50 12.55 2.84
N ARG A 25 -14.37 12.12 1.91
CA ARG A 25 -15.72 11.64 2.24
C ARG A 25 -15.72 10.27 2.92
N ARG A 26 -14.68 9.47 2.69
CA ARG A 26 -14.56 8.13 3.27
C ARG A 26 -14.10 8.20 4.73
N LYS A 27 -14.44 7.17 5.50
CA LYS A 27 -13.89 7.01 6.86
C LYS A 27 -12.37 6.82 6.78
N VAL A 28 -11.64 7.32 7.79
CA VAL A 28 -10.16 7.31 7.83
C VAL A 28 -9.57 5.92 7.51
N MET A 29 -10.13 4.85 8.11
CA MET A 29 -9.65 3.47 7.88
C MET A 29 -9.66 3.08 6.40
N PHE A 30 -10.71 3.43 5.67
CA PHE A 30 -10.84 3.08 4.25
C PHE A 30 -10.10 4.07 3.37
N ALA A 31 -10.06 5.34 3.77
CA ALA A 31 -9.36 6.39 3.06
C ALA A 31 -7.85 6.08 2.93
N LEU A 32 -7.21 5.60 4.00
CA LEU A 32 -5.79 5.20 4.00
C LEU A 32 -5.48 4.00 3.08
N THR A 33 -6.46 3.15 2.75
CA THR A 33 -6.24 2.02 1.84
C THR A 33 -6.05 2.42 0.38
N ALA A 34 -6.30 3.69 0.03
CA ALA A 34 -5.97 4.22 -1.29
C ALA A 34 -4.45 4.22 -1.54
N ILE A 35 -3.64 4.23 -0.46
CA ILE A 35 -2.19 4.21 -0.54
C ILE A 35 -1.73 2.78 -0.86
N LYS A 36 -1.02 2.60 -1.99
CA LYS A 36 -0.41 1.31 -2.34
C LYS A 36 0.56 0.86 -1.23
N GLY A 37 0.43 -0.38 -0.78
CA GLY A 37 1.19 -0.93 0.35
C GLY A 37 0.49 -0.79 1.71
N VAL A 38 -0.67 -0.12 1.80
CA VAL A 38 -1.46 -0.02 3.03
C VAL A 38 -2.77 -0.82 2.91
N GLY A 39 -2.90 -1.86 3.74
CA GLY A 39 -4.13 -2.64 3.84
C GLY A 39 -5.06 -2.18 4.97
N ARG A 40 -6.28 -2.72 5.01
CA ARG A 40 -7.28 -2.43 6.06
C ARG A 40 -6.75 -2.69 7.48
N ARG A 41 -6.04 -3.80 7.68
CA ARG A 41 -5.43 -4.14 8.98
C ARG A 41 -4.34 -3.14 9.37
N PHE A 42 -3.49 -2.74 8.42
CA PHE A 42 -2.41 -1.80 8.66
C PHE A 42 -2.97 -0.42 9.01
N ALA A 43 -3.92 0.09 8.22
CA ALA A 43 -4.61 1.35 8.48
C ALA A 43 -5.24 1.38 9.88
N ASN A 44 -5.90 0.31 10.33
CA ASN A 44 -6.49 0.22 11.67
C ASN A 44 -5.43 0.34 12.78
N ILE A 45 -4.30 -0.37 12.65
CA ILE A 45 -3.21 -0.27 13.63
C ILE A 45 -2.62 1.14 13.64
N VAL A 46 -2.40 1.75 12.47
CA VAL A 46 -1.85 3.09 12.36
C VAL A 46 -2.79 4.12 13.02
N CYS A 47 -4.10 4.07 12.73
CA CYS A 47 -5.09 4.93 13.39
C CYS A 47 -5.09 4.77 14.92
N LYS A 48 -5.02 3.53 15.40
CA LYS A 48 -4.95 3.23 16.84
C LYS A 48 -3.68 3.74 17.51
N LYS A 49 -2.56 3.76 16.78
CA LYS A 49 -1.29 4.27 17.29
C LYS A 49 -1.21 5.80 17.22
N ALA A 50 -1.89 6.40 16.26
CA ALA A 50 -2.03 7.85 16.11
C ALA A 50 -3.10 8.47 17.02
N ASP A 51 -3.84 7.64 17.75
CA ASP A 51 -5.01 8.03 18.57
C ASP A 51 -6.09 8.78 17.78
N VAL A 52 -6.32 8.33 16.54
CA VAL A 52 -7.37 8.86 15.66
C VAL A 52 -8.59 7.94 15.73
N ASP A 53 -9.76 8.52 16.00
CA ASP A 53 -11.01 7.78 15.97
C ASP A 53 -11.31 7.21 14.58
N LEU A 54 -11.74 5.95 14.54
CA LEU A 54 -11.99 5.21 13.31
C LEU A 54 -13.31 5.60 12.63
N ASN A 55 -14.23 6.26 13.37
CA ASN A 55 -15.51 6.70 12.83
C ASN A 55 -15.45 8.08 12.18
N LYS A 56 -14.41 8.88 12.48
CA LYS A 56 -14.13 10.15 11.81
C LYS A 56 -14.03 9.97 10.29
N ARG A 57 -14.38 11.03 9.56
CA ARG A 57 -14.13 11.12 8.13
C ARG A 57 -12.71 11.61 7.87
N ALA A 58 -12.12 11.21 6.74
CA ALA A 58 -10.78 11.66 6.39
C ALA A 58 -10.71 13.19 6.18
N GLY A 59 -11.79 13.80 5.69
CA GLY A 59 -11.85 15.25 5.49
C GLY A 59 -11.92 16.09 6.77
N GLU A 60 -12.06 15.44 7.94
CA GLU A 60 -12.12 16.08 9.26
C GLU A 60 -10.79 15.98 10.02
N LEU A 61 -9.77 15.35 9.43
CA LEU A 61 -8.44 15.20 10.05
C LEU A 61 -7.75 16.57 10.16
N SER A 62 -7.11 16.81 11.31
CA SER A 62 -6.20 17.94 11.44
C SER A 62 -4.86 17.63 10.75
N GLU A 63 -4.14 18.68 10.36
CA GLU A 63 -2.82 18.54 9.71
C GLU A 63 -1.82 17.81 10.63
N GLU A 64 -1.90 18.06 11.94
CA GLU A 64 -1.10 17.36 12.96
C GLU A 64 -1.42 15.85 13.03
N GLU A 65 -2.69 15.46 12.92
CA GLU A 65 -3.08 14.05 12.87
C GLU A 65 -2.53 13.40 11.59
N VAL A 66 -2.55 14.11 10.46
CA VAL A 66 -2.00 13.62 9.18
C VAL A 66 -0.48 13.39 9.28
N GLU A 67 0.27 14.33 9.86
CA GLU A 67 1.71 14.18 10.05
C GLU A 67 2.05 13.00 10.98
N LYS A 68 1.29 12.83 12.08
CA LYS A 68 1.43 11.65 12.95
C LYS A 68 1.20 10.35 12.18
N LEU A 69 0.18 10.28 11.33
CA LEU A 69 -0.05 9.11 10.48
C LEU A 69 1.15 8.85 9.55
N ILE A 70 1.69 9.89 8.90
CA ILE A 70 2.84 9.75 7.99
C ILE A 70 4.08 9.25 8.72
N THR A 71 4.37 9.79 9.91
CA THR A 71 5.54 9.36 10.70
C THR A 71 5.42 7.92 11.17
N ILE A 72 4.24 7.47 11.61
CA ILE A 72 3.97 6.07 11.98
C ILE A 72 4.11 5.14 10.79
N MET A 73 3.60 5.55 9.62
CA MET A 73 3.69 4.76 8.38
C MET A 73 5.13 4.61 7.89
N SER A 74 5.95 5.66 8.05
CA SER A 74 7.35 5.66 7.63
C SER A 74 8.22 4.83 8.56
N ASN A 75 7.96 4.88 9.86
CA ASN A 75 8.76 4.23 10.90
C ASN A 75 7.94 3.31 11.82
N PRO A 76 7.31 2.24 11.30
CA PRO A 76 6.40 1.39 12.08
C PRO A 76 7.07 0.70 13.28
N ARG A 77 8.39 0.43 13.19
CA ARG A 77 9.15 -0.27 14.23
C ARG A 77 9.24 0.54 15.53
N GLN A 78 9.33 1.87 15.42
CA GLN A 78 9.40 2.77 16.58
C GLN A 78 8.09 2.76 17.38
N TYR A 79 6.96 2.50 16.71
CA TYR A 79 5.62 2.49 17.32
C TYR A 79 5.17 1.12 17.83
N LYS A 80 6.12 0.20 18.08
CA LYS A 80 5.89 -1.16 18.58
C LYS A 80 5.04 -2.03 17.64
N ILE A 81 5.21 -1.87 16.32
CA ILE A 81 4.64 -2.80 15.34
C ILE A 81 5.65 -3.94 15.12
N PRO A 82 5.23 -5.21 15.21
CA PRO A 82 6.15 -6.33 15.09
C PRO A 82 6.65 -6.53 13.65
N ASP A 83 7.88 -7.04 13.52
CA ASP A 83 8.59 -7.17 12.23
C ASP A 83 7.85 -8.08 11.22
N TRP A 84 7.12 -9.10 11.70
CA TRP A 84 6.31 -9.99 10.83
C TRP A 84 5.11 -9.30 10.18
N PHE A 85 4.73 -8.11 10.64
CA PHE A 85 3.60 -7.35 10.11
C PHE A 85 4.00 -6.43 8.96
N LEU A 86 5.30 -6.20 8.75
CA LEU A 86 5.80 -5.32 7.70
C LEU A 86 5.75 -6.02 6.33
N ASN A 87 5.49 -5.23 5.29
CA ASN A 87 5.38 -5.72 3.91
C ASN A 87 6.67 -6.35 3.38
N ARG A 88 7.84 -5.73 3.62
CA ARG A 88 9.13 -6.20 3.12
C ARG A 88 9.98 -6.68 4.28
N GLN A 89 10.05 -8.00 4.41
CA GLN A 89 10.83 -8.67 5.44
C GLN A 89 12.19 -9.07 4.90
N LYS A 90 13.25 -8.76 5.65
CA LYS A 90 14.65 -9.12 5.35
C LYS A 90 15.05 -8.83 3.89
N ASP A 91 15.18 -7.55 3.55
CA ASP A 91 15.62 -7.17 2.19
C ASP A 91 16.99 -7.79 1.85
N ILE A 92 17.19 -8.21 0.61
CA ILE A 92 18.40 -8.89 0.16
C ILE A 92 19.61 -7.95 0.15
N LYS A 93 19.37 -6.65 -0.10
CA LYS A 93 20.41 -5.62 -0.10
C LYS A 93 20.78 -5.18 1.31
N ASP A 94 19.78 -4.73 2.07
CA ASP A 94 20.01 -4.06 3.35
C ASP A 94 19.85 -4.98 4.57
N GLY A 95 19.27 -6.17 4.42
CA GLY A 95 18.93 -7.09 5.51
C GLY A 95 17.84 -6.59 6.47
N LYS A 96 17.36 -5.35 6.28
CA LYS A 96 16.40 -4.69 7.17
C LYS A 96 14.95 -5.09 6.87
N TYR A 97 14.11 -4.94 7.88
CA TYR A 97 12.65 -5.03 7.77
C TYR A 97 12.10 -3.63 7.56
N SER A 98 11.33 -3.43 6.49
CA SER A 98 10.78 -2.12 6.13
C SER A 98 9.33 -2.21 5.68
N GLN A 99 8.57 -1.17 6.01
CA GLN A 99 7.28 -0.94 5.40
C GLN A 99 7.50 -0.09 4.16
N VAL A 100 7.19 -0.67 3.00
CA VAL A 100 7.34 0.01 1.73
C VAL A 100 5.97 0.49 1.27
N THR A 101 5.89 1.76 0.90
CA THR A 101 4.64 2.46 0.60
C THR A 101 4.74 3.22 -0.72
N SER A 102 3.61 3.37 -1.41
CA SER A 102 3.43 4.12 -2.66
C SER A 102 4.53 3.85 -3.69
N ASN A 103 5.25 4.89 -4.13
CA ASN A 103 6.29 4.79 -5.17
C ASN A 103 7.46 3.90 -4.74
N GLY A 104 7.74 3.82 -3.44
CA GLY A 104 8.78 2.94 -2.92
C GLY A 104 8.47 1.47 -3.24
N LEU A 105 7.19 1.08 -3.24
CA LEU A 105 6.78 -0.30 -3.46
C LEU A 105 7.00 -0.70 -4.91
N GLU A 106 6.62 0.18 -5.83
CA GLU A 106 6.78 -0.02 -7.28
C GLU A 106 8.25 -0.10 -7.67
N ASN A 107 9.08 0.82 -7.17
CA ASN A 107 10.53 0.80 -7.44
C ASN A 107 11.18 -0.50 -6.94
N LYS A 108 10.79 -0.93 -5.74
CA LYS A 108 11.32 -2.16 -5.14
C LYS A 108 10.88 -3.42 -5.90
N LEU A 109 9.63 -3.47 -6.38
CA LEU A 109 9.15 -4.58 -7.21
C LEU A 109 9.91 -4.66 -8.54
N ARG A 110 10.16 -3.51 -9.17
CA ARG A 110 10.96 -3.42 -10.39
C ARG A 110 12.40 -3.89 -10.19
N GLU A 111 13.06 -3.45 -9.11
CA GLU A 111 14.41 -3.91 -8.77
C GLU A 111 14.48 -5.43 -8.59
N ASP A 112 13.48 -6.01 -7.94
CA ASP A 112 13.41 -7.46 -7.71
C ASP A 112 13.20 -8.22 -9.03
N LEU A 113 12.35 -7.71 -9.93
CA LEU A 113 12.12 -8.30 -11.26
C LEU A 113 13.35 -8.19 -12.16
N GLU A 114 14.01 -7.03 -12.19
CA GLU A 114 15.24 -6.83 -12.96
C GLU A 114 16.36 -7.74 -12.46
N ARG A 115 16.48 -7.93 -11.15
CA ARG A 115 17.42 -8.89 -10.56
C ARG A 115 17.13 -10.32 -11.03
N LEU A 116 15.86 -10.75 -11.00
CA LEU A 116 15.47 -12.09 -11.47
C LEU A 116 15.73 -12.28 -12.98
N LYS A 117 15.53 -11.24 -13.79
CA LYS A 117 15.84 -11.25 -15.22
C LYS A 117 17.35 -11.39 -15.47
N LYS A 118 18.19 -10.67 -14.71
CA LYS A 118 19.66 -10.76 -14.81
C LYS A 118 20.20 -12.14 -14.41
N ILE A 119 19.64 -12.74 -13.37
CA ILE A 119 19.99 -14.10 -12.91
C ILE A 119 19.51 -15.18 -13.92
N ARG A 120 18.59 -14.83 -14.84
CA ARG A 120 17.89 -15.77 -15.74
C ARG A 120 17.16 -16.88 -15.00
N ALA A 121 16.61 -16.57 -13.83
CA ALA A 121 15.77 -17.51 -13.09
C ALA A 121 14.49 -17.80 -13.88
N HIS A 122 13.97 -19.03 -13.81
CA HIS A 122 12.73 -19.43 -14.49
C HIS A 122 11.56 -18.47 -14.23
N ARG A 123 11.39 -18.02 -12.97
CA ARG A 123 10.40 -16.99 -12.62
C ARG A 123 10.65 -15.65 -13.31
N GLY A 124 11.91 -15.21 -13.39
CA GLY A 124 12.29 -13.97 -14.07
C GLY A 124 12.04 -14.00 -15.58
N LEU A 125 12.34 -15.12 -16.23
CA LEU A 125 12.04 -15.35 -17.65
C LEU A 125 10.54 -15.38 -17.92
N ARG A 126 9.75 -16.01 -17.04
CA ARG A 126 8.27 -16.00 -17.14
C ARG A 126 7.70 -14.59 -17.04
N HIS A 127 8.20 -13.77 -16.12
CA HIS A 127 7.82 -12.35 -16.03
C HIS A 127 8.29 -11.54 -17.24
N TYR A 128 9.42 -11.88 -17.87
CA TYR A 128 9.86 -11.24 -19.12
C TYR A 128 8.92 -11.56 -20.29
N TRP A 129 8.47 -12.81 -20.41
CA TRP A 129 7.52 -13.25 -21.45
C TRP A 129 6.05 -12.93 -21.12
N GLY A 130 5.77 -12.24 -20.03
CA GLY A 130 4.39 -11.94 -19.64
C GLY A 130 3.55 -13.18 -19.29
N SER A 131 4.19 -14.28 -18.89
CA SER A 131 3.55 -15.55 -18.56
C SER A 131 3.34 -15.72 -17.05
N PRO A 132 2.28 -16.42 -16.60
CA PRO A 132 2.02 -16.63 -15.19
C PRO A 132 3.10 -17.54 -14.58
N CYS A 133 3.60 -17.18 -13.40
CA CYS A 133 4.64 -17.92 -12.70
C CYS A 133 4.12 -19.13 -11.91
N THR A 134 2.83 -19.15 -11.56
CA THR A 134 2.16 -20.22 -10.79
C THR A 134 1.27 -21.08 -11.69
N TRP A 135 1.20 -22.38 -11.41
CA TRP A 135 0.39 -23.34 -12.16
C TRP A 135 -1.12 -23.09 -12.04
N SER A 136 -1.60 -22.62 -10.88
CA SER A 136 -3.02 -22.33 -10.64
C SER A 136 -3.58 -21.25 -11.57
N THR A 137 -2.78 -20.27 -11.96
CA THR A 137 -3.17 -19.22 -12.89
C THR A 137 -2.97 -19.60 -14.36
N TYR A 138 -2.42 -20.79 -14.65
CA TYR A 138 -2.17 -21.25 -16.03
C TYR A 138 -3.45 -21.74 -16.71
N GLN A 139 -4.34 -22.45 -15.99
CA GLN A 139 -5.63 -22.90 -16.53
C GLN A 139 -6.56 -21.73 -16.89
N ASP A 140 -6.64 -20.70 -16.05
CA ASP A 140 -7.45 -19.49 -16.32
C ASP A 140 -6.83 -18.59 -17.42
N TYR A 141 -5.50 -18.63 -17.58
CA TYR A 141 -4.78 -17.81 -18.57
C TYR A 141 -5.20 -18.13 -20.01
N TRP A 142 -5.38 -19.43 -20.30
CA TRP A 142 -5.79 -19.92 -21.61
C TRP A 142 -7.26 -19.63 -21.93
N GLN A 143 -8.10 -19.44 -20.92
CA GLN A 143 -9.52 -19.11 -21.11
C GLN A 143 -9.79 -17.62 -21.29
N GLU A 144 -9.02 -16.71 -20.67
CA GLU A 144 -9.40 -15.28 -20.60
C GLU A 144 -8.31 -14.27 -21.04
N ARG A 145 -7.16 -14.69 -21.58
CA ARG A 145 -6.04 -13.80 -21.99
C ARG A 145 -5.65 -12.76 -20.92
N LYS A 146 -5.75 -13.12 -19.64
CA LYS A 146 -5.44 -12.20 -18.53
C LYS A 146 -3.93 -12.06 -18.39
N ASN A 147 -3.38 -10.84 -18.36
CA ASN A 147 -1.97 -10.61 -17.97
C ASN A 147 -1.65 -11.14 -16.57
N CYS A 148 -0.38 -11.50 -16.36
CA CYS A 148 0.18 -11.95 -15.09
C CYS A 148 -0.17 -10.91 -14.03
N ARG A 149 -0.66 -11.33 -12.86
CA ARG A 149 -1.23 -10.43 -11.85
C ARG A 149 -0.24 -9.32 -11.43
N CYS A 150 1.06 -9.62 -11.43
CA CYS A 150 2.14 -8.65 -11.19
C CYS A 150 2.29 -7.57 -12.28
N ILE A 151 1.90 -7.86 -13.52
CA ILE A 151 1.99 -6.92 -14.66
C ILE A 151 0.77 -5.97 -14.67
N LYS A 152 -0.39 -6.44 -14.19
CA LYS A 152 -1.61 -5.62 -14.12
C LYS A 152 -1.54 -4.48 -13.09
N GLU A 153 -0.74 -4.61 -12.04
CA GLU A 153 -0.58 -3.56 -11.01
C GLU A 153 0.46 -2.49 -11.38
N GLU A 154 1.35 -2.78 -12.35
CA GLU A 154 2.45 -1.91 -12.75
C GLU A 154 2.16 -1.06 -14.00
N GLY A 155 1.00 -1.19 -14.66
CA GLY A 155 0.68 -0.34 -15.83
C GLY A 155 1.74 -0.38 -16.93
N LEU A 156 2.46 -1.49 -17.06
CA LEU A 156 3.40 -1.75 -18.15
C LEU A 156 2.64 -2.41 -19.31
N ILE A 157 1.72 -1.64 -19.90
CA ILE A 157 1.23 -1.56 -21.29
C ILE A 157 0.32 -0.33 -21.34
#